data_AF-A0A2E4WIU1-F1
#
_entry.id   AF-A0A2E4WIU1-F1
#
_cell.length_a   1.000
_cell.length_b   1.000
_cell.length_c   1.000
_cell.angle_alpha   90.00
_cell.angle_beta   90.00
_cell.angle_gamma   90.00
#
_symmetry.space_group_name_H-M   'P 1'
#
loop_
_entity.id
_entity.type
_entity.pdbx_description
1 polymer ?
#
loop_
_entity_poly.entity_id
_entity_poly.type
_entity_poly.pdbx_seq_one_letter_code
_entity_poly.pdbx_strand_id
1 'polypeptide(L)'
;MNDLPKDAIPCLDKGFLRLVDSMGGDGAIVQAARVSYGKGTKKISQDRGLIRYLMRHRHTTPFEMVEFKFHAKMPIFVARQWVRHRTANINEYSLRYSEARDEFYIPNPEQIQFQSVLNKQGRSEEVPKDLKEKVQKYFKEISERSFQLYKEMNDEGVARELARAILPVNLYTEWYWKNDLHNLLHFIGLRSDSHAQYEIRVFSDAMGKFVKGIAPFAWEAYQDYVVKGLRFSNSEQNLLKQKLPNRVIDDLIEDITYSITATIYDNKNDVDLYPLYQKNGGKDEKSDFNLKWESGEIQKGNIRELSELREKLLMMKG
;
A
#
# COMPACT_ATOMS: atom_id res chain seq x y z
N MET A 1 -11.60 6.87 -29.64
CA MET A 1 -11.33 5.98 -28.50
C MET A 1 -9.84 6.04 -28.25
N ASN A 2 -9.40 6.32 -27.03
CA ASN A 2 -7.97 6.27 -26.73
C ASN A 2 -7.52 4.81 -26.83
N ASP A 3 -6.58 4.52 -27.73
CA ASP A 3 -5.93 3.22 -27.82
C ASP A 3 -5.09 3.01 -26.55
N LEU A 4 -5.71 2.42 -25.54
CA LEU A 4 -5.02 2.01 -24.35
C LEU A 4 -4.08 0.85 -24.70
N PRO A 5 -2.83 0.87 -24.20
CA PRO A 5 -1.95 -0.28 -24.34
C PRO A 5 -2.60 -1.55 -23.77
N LYS A 6 -2.31 -2.70 -24.39
CA LYS A 6 -2.77 -4.00 -23.89
C LYS A 6 -2.39 -4.19 -22.42
N ASP A 7 -3.32 -4.73 -21.63
CA ASP A 7 -3.16 -5.03 -20.21
C ASP A 7 -2.91 -3.80 -19.31
N ALA A 8 -3.21 -2.59 -19.81
CA ALA A 8 -3.18 -1.37 -19.01
C ALA A 8 -4.45 -1.19 -18.16
N ILE A 9 -4.29 -0.66 -16.95
CA ILE A 9 -5.39 -0.17 -16.13
C ILE A 9 -5.63 1.30 -16.50
N PRO A 10 -6.85 1.68 -16.95
CA PRO A 10 -7.20 3.08 -17.21
C PRO A 10 -7.09 3.90 -15.91
N CYS A 11 -6.55 5.13 -16.02
CA CYS A 11 -6.44 6.05 -14.91
C CYS A 11 -6.91 7.45 -15.33
N LEU A 12 -7.77 8.08 -14.54
CA LEU A 12 -8.36 9.39 -14.86
C LEU A 12 -9.12 9.35 -16.20
N ASP A 13 -9.14 10.46 -16.95
CA ASP A 13 -9.87 10.59 -18.21
C ASP A 13 -9.11 10.06 -19.44
N LYS A 14 -7.76 10.17 -19.45
CA LYS A 14 -6.92 9.77 -20.59
C LYS A 14 -5.62 9.07 -20.19
N GLY A 15 -5.36 8.91 -18.90
CA GLY A 15 -4.16 8.28 -18.37
C GLY A 15 -4.28 6.77 -18.29
N PHE A 16 -3.17 6.13 -17.97
CA PHE A 16 -3.12 4.69 -17.71
C PHE A 16 -1.90 4.32 -16.88
N LEU A 17 -1.97 3.12 -16.30
CA LEU A 17 -0.85 2.41 -15.73
C LEU A 17 -0.76 1.02 -16.33
N ARG A 18 0.39 0.68 -16.91
CA ARG A 18 0.66 -0.66 -17.46
C ARG A 18 1.89 -1.24 -16.78
N LEU A 19 1.79 -2.48 -16.34
CA LEU A 19 2.97 -3.26 -15.96
C LEU A 19 3.70 -3.67 -17.24
N VAL A 20 4.95 -3.23 -17.36
CA VAL A 20 5.82 -3.56 -18.50
C VAL A 20 6.57 -4.85 -18.23
N ASP A 21 7.05 -4.98 -17.00
CA ASP A 21 7.89 -6.08 -16.58
C ASP A 21 7.90 -6.18 -15.05
N SER A 22 8.17 -7.38 -14.54
CA SER A 22 8.37 -7.63 -13.12
C SER A 22 9.40 -8.73 -12.93
N MET A 23 10.27 -8.59 -11.95
CA MET A 23 11.25 -9.61 -11.58
C MET A 23 10.94 -10.14 -10.18
N GLY A 24 10.81 -11.45 -10.05
CA GLY A 24 10.58 -12.11 -8.76
C GLY A 24 9.11 -12.14 -8.33
N GLY A 25 8.90 -12.13 -7.02
CA GLY A 25 7.61 -12.31 -6.34
C GLY A 25 7.85 -12.84 -4.93
N ASP A 26 6.83 -13.40 -4.28
CA ASP A 26 6.97 -13.96 -2.91
C ASP A 26 8.11 -14.98 -2.79
N GLY A 27 8.31 -15.82 -3.82
CA GLY A 27 9.40 -16.79 -3.86
C GLY A 27 10.79 -16.17 -3.83
N ALA A 28 10.99 -15.01 -4.48
CA ALA A 28 12.26 -14.30 -4.49
C ALA A 28 12.58 -13.71 -3.11
N ILE A 29 11.56 -13.18 -2.41
CA ILE A 29 11.68 -12.69 -1.03
C ILE A 29 12.16 -13.82 -0.11
N VAL A 30 11.51 -14.98 -0.20
CA VAL A 30 11.84 -16.15 0.62
C VAL A 30 13.23 -16.69 0.29
N GLN A 31 13.58 -16.78 -0.99
CA GLN A 31 14.89 -17.21 -1.43
C GLN A 31 15.98 -16.29 -0.86
N ALA A 32 15.82 -14.98 -1.02
CA ALA A 32 16.76 -13.98 -0.52
C ALA A 32 16.92 -14.04 1.00
N ALA A 33 15.82 -14.14 1.73
CA ALA A 33 15.85 -14.25 3.19
C ALA A 33 16.54 -15.53 3.67
N ARG A 34 16.35 -16.66 2.98
CA ARG A 34 16.91 -17.97 3.36
C ARG A 34 18.38 -18.15 3.01
N VAL A 35 18.95 -17.36 2.10
CA VAL A 35 20.40 -17.35 1.87
C VAL A 35 21.14 -17.06 3.19
N SER A 36 20.54 -16.24 4.06
CA SER A 36 21.04 -15.97 5.41
C SER A 36 20.92 -17.15 6.40
N TYR A 37 20.08 -18.16 6.10
CA TYR A 37 19.75 -19.27 7.02
C TYR A 37 20.16 -20.68 6.52
N GLY A 38 20.66 -20.81 5.28
CA GLY A 38 21.07 -22.10 4.70
C GLY A 38 19.91 -22.95 4.12
N LYS A 39 20.25 -24.09 3.49
CA LYS A 39 19.30 -24.98 2.78
C LYS A 39 18.37 -25.74 3.76
N GLY A 40 17.29 -25.11 4.19
CA GLY A 40 16.18 -25.76 4.93
C GLY A 40 15.05 -26.25 4.02
N THR A 41 14.34 -27.29 4.48
CA THR A 41 13.18 -27.93 3.79
C THR A 41 12.05 -26.95 3.44
N LYS A 42 11.44 -27.16 2.27
CA LYS A 42 10.44 -26.27 1.63
C LYS A 42 9.01 -26.71 1.97
N LYS A 43 8.21 -25.86 2.63
CA LYS A 43 6.74 -25.94 2.65
C LYS A 43 6.13 -24.55 2.40
N ILE A 44 5.10 -24.45 1.56
CA ILE A 44 4.43 -23.18 1.20
C ILE A 44 3.87 -22.44 2.43
N SER A 45 3.36 -23.16 3.44
CA SER A 45 2.91 -22.56 4.70
C SER A 45 4.04 -21.88 5.48
N GLN A 46 5.29 -22.36 5.33
CA GLN A 46 6.47 -21.74 5.94
C GLN A 46 6.89 -20.48 5.18
N ASP A 47 6.60 -20.38 3.88
CA ASP A 47 6.95 -19.23 3.04
C ASP A 47 6.11 -18.01 3.39
N ARG A 48 4.77 -18.16 3.44
CA ARG A 48 3.87 -17.09 3.92
C ARG A 48 4.23 -16.65 5.34
N GLY A 49 4.48 -17.61 6.24
CA GLY A 49 4.88 -17.33 7.62
C GLY A 49 6.18 -16.53 7.72
N LEU A 50 7.18 -16.84 6.87
CA LEU A 50 8.44 -16.12 6.80
C LEU A 50 8.24 -14.68 6.28
N ILE A 51 7.51 -14.49 5.18
CA ILE A 51 7.25 -13.14 4.63
C ILE A 51 6.54 -12.26 5.65
N ARG A 52 5.53 -12.79 6.33
CA ARG A 52 4.83 -12.10 7.42
C ARG A 52 5.78 -11.70 8.54
N TYR A 53 6.64 -12.63 8.97
CA TYR A 53 7.65 -12.36 9.99
C TYR A 53 8.59 -11.23 9.57
N LEU A 54 9.11 -11.25 8.35
CA LEU A 54 10.00 -10.22 7.81
C LEU A 54 9.34 -8.84 7.79
N MET A 55 8.09 -8.76 7.29
CA MET A 55 7.34 -7.50 7.22
C MET A 55 7.10 -6.91 8.64
N ARG A 56 6.65 -7.75 9.57
CA ARG A 56 6.37 -7.36 10.95
C ARG A 56 7.60 -6.82 11.68
N HIS A 57 8.78 -7.40 11.42
CA HIS A 57 10.05 -6.99 12.01
C HIS A 57 10.83 -5.96 11.18
N ARG A 58 10.22 -5.44 10.10
CA ARG A 58 10.84 -4.47 9.19
C ARG A 58 12.18 -4.95 8.62
N HIS A 59 12.30 -6.25 8.34
CA HIS A 59 13.41 -6.80 7.57
C HIS A 59 13.12 -6.56 6.08
N THR A 60 13.52 -5.38 5.58
CA THR A 60 13.10 -4.85 4.28
C THR A 60 13.93 -5.37 3.11
N THR A 61 15.21 -5.69 3.31
CA THR A 61 16.14 -6.04 2.22
C THR A 61 15.71 -7.25 1.37
N PRO A 62 15.03 -8.30 1.89
CA PRO A 62 14.51 -9.36 1.02
C PRO A 62 13.39 -8.90 0.07
N PHE A 63 12.64 -7.86 0.43
CA PHE A 63 11.60 -7.28 -0.42
C PHE A 63 12.19 -6.46 -1.58
N GLU A 64 13.40 -5.92 -1.43
CA GLU A 64 14.11 -5.19 -2.49
C GLU A 64 14.53 -6.11 -3.66
N MET A 65 14.46 -7.43 -3.49
CA MET A 65 14.77 -8.43 -4.53
C MET A 65 13.60 -8.66 -5.51
N VAL A 66 12.47 -7.97 -5.33
CA VAL A 66 11.34 -7.98 -6.24
C VAL A 66 11.26 -6.62 -6.92
N GLU A 67 11.25 -6.57 -8.24
CA GLU A 67 11.28 -5.33 -9.02
C GLU A 67 10.05 -5.20 -9.92
N PHE A 68 9.57 -3.97 -10.09
CA PHE A 68 8.46 -3.62 -10.95
C PHE A 68 8.86 -2.52 -11.92
N LYS A 69 8.49 -2.66 -13.20
CA LYS A 69 8.66 -1.63 -14.22
C LYS A 69 7.30 -1.27 -14.79
N PHE A 70 6.86 -0.04 -14.59
CA PHE A 70 5.61 0.48 -15.09
C PHE A 70 5.83 1.44 -16.26
N HIS A 71 4.89 1.43 -17.20
CA HIS A 71 4.67 2.49 -18.17
C HIS A 71 3.42 3.23 -17.74
N ALA A 72 3.57 4.51 -17.42
CA ALA A 72 2.48 5.32 -16.92
C ALA A 72 2.28 6.54 -17.81
N LYS A 73 1.02 6.92 -18.00
CA LYS A 73 0.59 8.17 -18.62
C LYS A 73 -0.23 8.95 -17.61
N MET A 74 0.26 10.13 -17.23
CA MET A 74 -0.35 10.96 -16.18
C MET A 74 -0.23 12.45 -16.48
N PRO A 75 -0.99 13.32 -15.82
CA PRO A 75 -0.77 14.76 -15.89
C PRO A 75 0.56 15.17 -15.24
N ILE A 76 1.21 16.22 -15.75
CA ILE A 76 2.48 16.75 -15.21
C ILE A 76 2.39 17.05 -13.70
N PHE A 77 1.27 17.61 -13.21
CA PHE A 77 1.11 17.89 -11.78
C PHE A 77 1.11 16.61 -10.90
N VAL A 78 0.68 15.46 -11.45
CA VAL A 78 0.78 14.15 -10.80
C VAL A 78 2.22 13.64 -10.84
N ALA A 79 2.87 13.73 -12.01
CA ALA A 79 4.27 13.33 -12.18
C ALA A 79 5.20 14.06 -11.19
N ARG A 80 4.96 15.37 -10.95
CA ARG A 80 5.73 16.18 -9.98
C ARG A 80 5.62 15.72 -8.53
N GLN A 81 4.52 15.08 -8.15
CA GLN A 81 4.38 14.48 -6.81
C GLN A 81 5.04 13.10 -6.75
N TRP A 82 4.95 12.35 -7.85
CA TRP A 82 5.47 10.99 -7.96
C TRP A 82 7.00 10.99 -8.03
N VAL A 83 7.64 11.93 -8.74
CA VAL A 83 9.12 12.04 -8.86
C VAL A 83 9.83 12.31 -7.52
N ARG A 84 9.09 12.69 -6.47
CA ARG A 84 9.64 12.88 -5.12
C ARG A 84 10.11 11.57 -4.47
N HIS A 85 9.72 10.43 -5.03
CA HIS A 85 10.14 9.10 -4.61
C HIS A 85 11.46 8.71 -5.27
N ARG A 86 12.56 9.14 -4.64
CA ARG A 86 13.92 9.18 -5.19
C ARG A 86 14.60 7.82 -5.38
N THR A 87 14.06 6.75 -4.82
CA THR A 87 14.61 5.39 -4.93
C THR A 87 14.30 4.72 -6.26
N ALA A 88 13.38 5.27 -7.04
CA ALA A 88 13.01 4.76 -8.35
C ALA A 88 13.92 5.25 -9.48
N ASN A 89 13.98 4.48 -10.57
CA ASN A 89 14.56 4.90 -11.84
C ASN A 89 13.45 5.38 -12.79
N ILE A 90 13.66 6.52 -13.44
CA ILE A 90 12.65 7.21 -14.24
C ILE A 90 13.23 7.60 -15.60
N ASN A 91 12.45 7.38 -16.66
CA ASN A 91 12.70 7.96 -17.97
C ASN A 91 11.39 8.52 -18.54
N GLU A 92 11.34 9.84 -18.71
CA GLU A 92 10.14 10.60 -19.07
C GLU A 92 10.20 11.10 -20.52
N TYR A 93 9.04 11.15 -21.16
CA TYR A 93 8.84 11.78 -22.45
C TYR A 93 9.28 13.26 -22.41
N SER A 94 10.29 13.58 -23.22
CA SER A 94 10.89 14.92 -23.20
C SER A 94 10.29 15.82 -24.26
N LEU A 95 9.60 16.86 -23.81
CA LEU A 95 9.13 17.97 -24.66
C LEU A 95 10.28 18.86 -25.19
N ARG A 96 11.55 18.51 -24.95
CA ARG A 96 12.72 19.17 -25.59
C ARG A 96 12.97 18.60 -26.97
N TYR A 97 12.82 17.30 -27.09
CA TYR A 97 13.12 16.55 -28.31
C TYR A 97 11.87 16.31 -29.14
N SER A 98 10.73 16.14 -28.47
CA SER A 98 9.47 15.76 -29.11
C SER A 98 8.40 16.83 -28.91
N GLU A 99 7.41 16.83 -29.79
CA GLU A 99 6.26 17.73 -29.67
C GLU A 99 5.29 17.27 -28.58
N ALA A 100 4.65 18.24 -27.92
CA ALA A 100 3.55 17.96 -27.01
C ALA A 100 2.36 17.37 -27.76
N ARG A 101 1.68 16.41 -27.13
CA ARG A 101 0.44 15.84 -27.62
C ARG A 101 -0.74 16.65 -27.09
N ASP A 102 -1.82 16.72 -27.85
CA ASP A 102 -3.06 17.43 -27.46
C ASP A 102 -3.88 16.62 -26.44
N GLU A 103 -3.25 16.35 -25.29
CA GLU A 103 -3.79 15.44 -24.29
C GLU A 103 -3.70 16.10 -22.93
N PHE A 104 -4.82 16.66 -22.48
CA PHE A 104 -4.93 17.36 -21.21
C PHE A 104 -5.91 16.66 -20.27
N TYR A 105 -5.62 16.64 -18.98
CA TYR A 105 -6.54 16.17 -17.96
C TYR A 105 -7.70 17.12 -17.78
N ILE A 106 -8.90 16.56 -17.86
CA ILE A 106 -10.15 17.21 -17.50
C ILE A 106 -10.75 16.44 -16.31
N PRO A 107 -11.00 17.10 -15.17
CA PRO A 107 -11.51 16.41 -13.99
C PRO A 107 -12.93 15.88 -14.21
N ASN A 108 -13.20 14.68 -13.70
CA ASN A 108 -14.56 14.16 -13.58
C ASN A 108 -15.38 15.09 -12.65
N PRO A 109 -16.63 15.47 -13.00
CA PRO A 109 -17.48 16.33 -12.17
C PRO A 109 -17.62 15.88 -10.71
N GLU A 110 -17.63 14.56 -10.45
CA GLU A 110 -17.72 14.00 -9.10
C GLU A 110 -16.50 14.31 -8.24
N GLN A 111 -15.36 14.56 -8.90
CA GLN A 111 -14.09 14.87 -8.25
C GLN A 111 -13.88 16.38 -8.09
N ILE A 112 -14.81 17.21 -8.58
CA ILE A 112 -14.80 18.66 -8.36
C ILE A 112 -15.59 18.94 -7.08
N GLN A 113 -14.84 19.26 -6.04
CA GLN A 113 -15.31 19.40 -4.66
C GLN A 113 -14.57 20.56 -3.99
N PHE A 114 -15.14 21.13 -2.94
CA PHE A 114 -14.48 22.16 -2.15
C PHE A 114 -13.30 21.59 -1.36
N GLN A 115 -12.40 22.50 -1.00
CA GLN A 115 -11.23 22.23 -0.19
C GLN A 115 -11.65 21.68 1.17
N SER A 116 -11.02 20.58 1.60
CA SER A 116 -11.25 20.07 2.95
C SER A 116 -10.64 20.98 4.01
N VAL A 117 -11.42 21.24 5.07
CA VAL A 117 -11.00 22.03 6.24
C VAL A 117 -9.97 21.28 7.08
N LEU A 118 -10.16 19.96 7.24
CA LEU A 118 -9.26 19.09 8.02
C LEU A 118 -8.04 18.66 7.22
N ASN A 119 -8.24 18.34 5.95
CA ASN A 119 -7.19 17.88 5.06
C ASN A 119 -6.90 18.95 4.00
N LYS A 120 -5.89 19.79 4.25
CA LYS A 120 -5.48 20.86 3.32
C LYS A 120 -4.97 20.36 1.95
N GLN A 121 -4.79 19.05 1.78
CA GLN A 121 -4.40 18.42 0.51
C GLN A 121 -5.57 17.70 -0.18
N GLY A 122 -6.74 17.64 0.46
CA GLY A 122 -7.88 16.88 -0.01
C GLY A 122 -9.14 17.72 -0.22
N ARG A 123 -10.19 17.00 -0.61
CA ARG A 123 -11.51 17.53 -0.96
C ARG A 123 -12.52 16.95 0.02
N SER A 124 -13.61 17.67 0.32
CA SER A 124 -14.63 17.14 1.25
C SER A 124 -16.07 17.49 0.93
N GLU A 125 -16.35 18.73 0.51
CA GLU A 125 -17.73 19.18 0.32
C GLU A 125 -18.12 19.24 -1.15
N GLU A 126 -19.38 18.95 -1.44
CA GLU A 126 -19.90 18.98 -2.79
C GLU A 126 -20.00 20.42 -3.33
N VAL A 127 -19.64 20.58 -4.60
CA VAL A 127 -19.74 21.84 -5.33
C VAL A 127 -21.04 21.88 -6.13
N PRO A 128 -21.74 23.04 -6.20
CA PRO A 128 -22.90 23.22 -7.07
C PRO A 128 -22.64 22.85 -8.54
N LYS A 129 -23.66 22.33 -9.22
CA LYS A 129 -23.53 21.81 -10.60
C LYS A 129 -23.00 22.86 -11.59
N ASP A 130 -23.50 24.09 -11.50
CA ASP A 130 -23.06 25.24 -12.30
C ASP A 130 -21.58 25.56 -12.10
N LEU A 131 -21.07 25.45 -10.86
CA LEU A 131 -19.66 25.65 -10.58
C LEU A 131 -18.80 24.47 -11.09
N LYS A 132 -19.29 23.22 -11.01
CA LYS A 132 -18.62 22.05 -11.63
C LYS A 132 -18.47 22.24 -13.15
N GLU A 133 -19.54 22.65 -13.83
CA GLU A 133 -19.55 22.94 -15.26
C GLU A 133 -18.58 24.09 -15.63
N LYS A 134 -18.58 25.16 -14.83
CA LYS A 134 -17.66 26.29 -14.99
C LYS A 134 -16.20 25.87 -14.84
N VAL A 135 -15.86 25.04 -13.85
CA VAL A 135 -14.51 24.51 -13.67
C VAL A 135 -14.09 23.68 -14.88
N GLN A 136 -14.94 22.76 -15.35
CA GLN A 136 -14.62 21.98 -16.55
C GLN A 136 -14.43 22.85 -17.79
N LYS A 137 -15.26 23.88 -17.96
CA LYS A 137 -15.10 24.87 -19.04
C LYS A 137 -13.72 25.53 -18.99
N TYR A 138 -13.28 25.99 -17.82
CA TYR A 138 -11.96 26.61 -17.67
C TYR A 138 -10.81 25.65 -17.96
N PHE A 139 -10.90 24.39 -17.52
CA PHE A 139 -9.91 23.37 -17.86
C PHE A 139 -9.81 23.14 -19.38
N LYS A 140 -10.94 23.12 -20.10
CA LYS A 140 -10.96 22.98 -21.57
C LYS A 140 -10.38 24.21 -22.25
N GLU A 141 -10.86 25.40 -21.87
CA GLU A 141 -10.46 26.68 -22.46
C GLU A 141 -8.95 26.92 -22.36
N ILE A 142 -8.34 26.69 -21.18
CA ILE A 142 -6.89 26.86 -21.02
C ILE A 142 -6.10 25.81 -21.81
N SER A 143 -6.60 24.57 -21.88
CA SER A 143 -5.95 23.49 -22.60
C SER A 143 -5.93 23.78 -24.11
N GLU A 144 -7.08 24.13 -24.69
CA GLU A 144 -7.23 24.46 -26.11
C GLU A 144 -6.40 25.69 -26.49
N ARG A 145 -6.52 26.78 -25.71
CA ARG A 145 -5.81 28.03 -26.03
C ARG A 145 -4.30 27.90 -25.90
N SER A 146 -3.82 27.27 -24.82
CA SER A 146 -2.37 27.08 -24.62
C SER A 146 -1.76 26.18 -25.69
N PHE A 147 -2.48 25.13 -26.11
CA PHE A 147 -2.02 24.23 -27.16
C PHE A 147 -2.01 24.91 -28.54
N GLN A 148 -3.01 25.73 -28.84
CA GLN A 148 -3.04 26.54 -30.07
C GLN A 148 -1.82 27.48 -30.14
N LEU A 149 -1.58 28.26 -29.08
CA LEU A 149 -0.41 29.15 -29.00
C LEU A 149 0.91 28.39 -29.13
N TYR A 150 0.99 27.19 -28.54
CA TYR A 150 2.17 26.33 -28.63
C TYR A 150 2.43 25.88 -30.07
N LYS A 151 1.37 25.54 -30.84
CA LYS A 151 1.50 25.21 -32.27
C LYS A 151 1.94 26.42 -33.08
N GLU A 152 1.31 27.57 -32.88
CA GLU A 152 1.67 28.83 -33.57
C GLU A 152 3.17 29.14 -33.38
N MET A 153 3.68 29.05 -32.14
CA MET A 153 5.10 29.24 -31.84
C MET A 153 6.01 28.22 -32.54
N ASN A 154 5.59 26.95 -32.63
CA ASN A 154 6.38 25.92 -33.32
C ASN A 154 6.38 26.13 -34.84
N ASP A 155 5.24 26.53 -35.42
CA ASP A 155 5.10 26.82 -36.85
C ASP A 155 5.98 28.03 -37.24
N GLU A 156 6.17 28.98 -36.33
CA GLU A 156 7.12 30.09 -36.47
C GLU A 156 8.59 29.70 -36.22
N GLY A 157 8.87 28.43 -35.87
CA GLY A 157 10.23 27.92 -35.66
C GLY A 157 10.84 28.24 -34.30
N VAL A 158 10.04 28.64 -33.30
CA VAL A 158 10.54 28.82 -31.94
C VAL A 158 11.06 27.48 -31.39
N ALA A 159 12.18 27.52 -30.68
CA ALA A 159 12.76 26.33 -30.07
C ALA A 159 11.75 25.62 -29.15
N ARG A 160 11.52 24.32 -29.40
CA ARG A 160 10.57 23.47 -28.64
C ARG A 160 10.75 23.59 -27.12
N GLU A 161 11.99 23.75 -26.67
CA GLU A 161 12.26 23.86 -25.24
C GLU A 161 11.77 25.12 -24.54
N LEU A 162 11.62 26.20 -25.31
CA LEU A 162 11.00 27.43 -24.88
C LEU A 162 9.49 27.38 -25.11
N ALA A 163 9.05 26.97 -26.31
CA ALA A 163 7.63 26.97 -26.70
C ALA A 163 6.75 26.19 -25.71
N ARG A 164 7.21 25.03 -25.20
CA ARG A 164 6.44 24.23 -24.23
C ARG A 164 6.17 24.93 -22.89
N ALA A 165 6.89 26.00 -22.55
CA ALA A 165 6.82 26.61 -21.23
C ALA A 165 5.45 27.26 -20.94
N ILE A 166 4.66 27.53 -21.99
CA ILE A 166 3.30 28.05 -21.87
C ILE A 166 2.26 26.95 -21.58
N LEU A 167 2.63 25.67 -21.74
CA LEU A 167 1.70 24.56 -21.58
C LEU A 167 1.38 24.36 -20.08
N PRO A 168 0.09 24.24 -19.71
CA PRO A 168 -0.32 24.07 -18.33
C PRO A 168 0.06 22.68 -17.78
N VAL A 169 0.17 22.59 -16.45
CA VAL A 169 0.58 21.36 -15.75
C VAL A 169 -0.46 20.22 -15.81
N ASN A 170 -1.66 20.46 -16.36
CA ASN A 170 -2.65 19.41 -16.62
C ASN A 170 -2.41 18.66 -17.94
N LEU A 171 -1.41 19.06 -18.74
CA LEU A 171 -0.93 18.30 -19.88
C LEU A 171 -0.46 16.90 -19.44
N TYR A 172 -0.77 15.88 -20.23
CA TYR A 172 -0.29 14.52 -20.01
C TYR A 172 1.17 14.37 -20.44
N THR A 173 1.92 13.64 -19.63
CA THR A 173 3.25 13.11 -19.89
C THR A 173 3.22 11.59 -19.79
N GLU A 174 4.27 10.94 -20.28
CA GLU A 174 4.46 9.50 -20.15
C GLU A 174 5.85 9.19 -19.64
N TRP A 175 5.97 8.13 -18.85
CA TRP A 175 7.29 7.65 -18.44
C TRP A 175 7.36 6.14 -18.26
N TYR A 176 8.59 5.65 -18.24
CA TYR A 176 8.91 4.38 -17.59
C TYR A 176 9.39 4.68 -16.17
N TRP A 177 8.83 3.94 -15.22
CA TRP A 177 9.16 4.04 -13.80
C TRP A 177 9.47 2.64 -13.27
N LYS A 178 10.69 2.42 -12.77
CA LYS A 178 11.14 1.14 -12.21
C LYS A 178 11.48 1.31 -10.73
N ASN A 179 11.01 0.40 -9.88
CA ASN A 179 11.31 0.41 -8.47
C ASN A 179 11.16 -0.99 -7.85
N ASP A 180 11.86 -1.22 -6.74
CA ASP A 180 11.71 -2.45 -5.98
C ASP A 180 10.44 -2.45 -5.11
N LEU A 181 10.03 -3.64 -4.65
CA LEU A 181 8.79 -3.83 -3.90
C LEU A 181 8.79 -3.11 -2.55
N HIS A 182 9.92 -3.02 -1.84
CA HIS A 182 9.97 -2.31 -0.57
C HIS A 182 9.63 -0.83 -0.77
N ASN A 183 10.30 -0.20 -1.73
CA ASN A 183 10.09 1.21 -2.06
C ASN A 183 8.74 1.46 -2.74
N LEU A 184 8.22 0.51 -3.53
CA LEU A 184 6.88 0.57 -4.09
C LEU A 184 5.79 0.48 -3.01
N LEU A 185 5.95 -0.38 -2.00
CA LEU A 185 5.04 -0.44 -0.86
C LEU A 185 5.10 0.85 -0.02
N HIS A 186 6.26 1.48 0.10
CA HIS A 186 6.37 2.80 0.70
C HIS A 186 5.63 3.87 -0.12
N PHE A 187 5.79 3.88 -1.45
CA PHE A 187 5.05 4.74 -2.36
C PHE A 187 3.53 4.57 -2.17
N ILE A 188 3.04 3.33 -2.22
CA ILE A 188 1.62 3.01 -2.07
C ILE A 188 1.09 3.50 -0.72
N GLY A 189 1.83 3.30 0.36
CA GLY A 189 1.42 3.74 1.69
C GLY A 189 1.23 5.24 1.81
N LEU A 190 2.09 6.02 1.15
CA LEU A 190 1.98 7.49 1.15
C LEU A 190 0.97 8.02 0.12
N ARG A 191 0.74 7.29 -0.96
CA ARG A 191 -0.02 7.78 -2.12
C ARG A 191 -1.42 7.19 -2.25
N SER A 192 -1.75 6.12 -1.56
CA SER A 192 -3.13 5.62 -1.39
C SER A 192 -3.82 6.19 -0.15
N ASP A 193 -3.11 6.95 0.68
CA ASP A 193 -3.67 7.62 1.85
C ASP A 193 -4.73 8.66 1.44
N SER A 194 -5.80 8.81 2.24
CA SER A 194 -6.89 9.76 1.96
C SER A 194 -6.42 11.22 1.96
N HIS A 195 -5.28 11.52 2.60
CA HIS A 195 -4.63 12.82 2.57
C HIS A 195 -3.90 13.12 1.27
N ALA A 196 -3.54 12.10 0.49
CA ALA A 196 -2.97 12.31 -0.82
C ALA A 196 -4.03 12.82 -1.80
N GLN A 197 -3.59 13.68 -2.73
CA GLN A 197 -4.42 14.18 -3.81
C GLN A 197 -5.04 13.03 -4.61
N TYR A 198 -6.35 13.09 -4.87
CA TYR A 198 -7.12 12.05 -5.54
C TYR A 198 -6.41 11.50 -6.78
N GLU A 199 -5.90 12.38 -7.64
CA GLU A 199 -5.33 11.96 -8.92
C GLU A 199 -4.12 11.03 -8.78
N ILE A 200 -3.22 11.24 -7.80
CA ILE A 200 -2.10 10.31 -7.58
C ILE A 200 -2.55 9.02 -6.90
N ARG A 201 -3.63 9.06 -6.09
CA ARG A 201 -4.20 7.85 -5.48
C ARG A 201 -4.68 6.85 -6.52
N VAL A 202 -5.31 7.33 -7.60
CA VAL A 202 -5.78 6.47 -8.70
C VAL A 202 -4.65 5.62 -9.28
N PHE A 203 -3.45 6.20 -9.47
CA PHE A 203 -2.28 5.46 -9.94
C PHE A 203 -1.70 4.54 -8.86
N SER A 204 -1.64 4.99 -7.61
CA SER A 204 -1.17 4.20 -6.46
C SER A 204 -2.02 2.94 -6.24
N ASP A 205 -3.34 3.08 -6.29
CA ASP A 205 -4.28 1.97 -6.13
C ASP A 205 -4.19 0.98 -7.31
N ALA A 206 -3.96 1.49 -8.53
CA ALA A 206 -3.70 0.64 -9.69
C ALA A 206 -2.40 -0.17 -9.52
N MET A 207 -1.32 0.42 -8.99
CA MET A 207 -0.10 -0.33 -8.66
C MET A 207 -0.36 -1.41 -7.61
N GLY A 208 -1.15 -1.10 -6.58
CA GLY A 208 -1.53 -2.07 -5.55
C GLY A 208 -2.18 -3.33 -6.12
N LYS A 209 -2.97 -3.21 -7.20
CA LYS A 209 -3.55 -4.35 -7.93
C LYS A 209 -2.47 -5.24 -8.56
N PHE A 210 -1.46 -4.64 -9.20
CA PHE A 210 -0.33 -5.39 -9.78
C PHE A 210 0.54 -6.05 -8.70
N VAL A 211 0.83 -5.34 -7.60
CA VAL A 211 1.57 -5.89 -6.45
C VAL A 211 0.85 -7.08 -5.86
N LYS A 212 -0.47 -6.98 -5.64
CA LYS A 212 -1.30 -8.08 -5.15
C LYS A 212 -1.25 -9.31 -6.07
N GLY A 213 -1.17 -9.11 -7.37
CA GLY A 213 -1.06 -10.20 -8.35
C GLY A 213 0.31 -10.91 -8.33
N ILE A 214 1.40 -10.17 -8.14
CA ILE A 214 2.78 -10.69 -8.26
C ILE A 214 3.33 -11.21 -6.93
N ALA A 215 3.03 -10.53 -5.83
CA ALA A 215 3.51 -10.86 -4.48
C ALA A 215 2.33 -10.85 -3.48
N PRO A 216 1.35 -11.77 -3.63
CA PRO A 216 0.15 -11.79 -2.81
C PRO A 216 0.41 -11.91 -1.29
N PHE A 217 1.41 -12.69 -0.86
CA PHE A 217 1.72 -12.83 0.57
C PHE A 217 2.42 -11.59 1.13
N ALA A 218 3.30 -10.95 0.35
CA ALA A 218 3.88 -9.67 0.71
C ALA A 218 2.81 -8.57 0.80
N TRP A 219 1.88 -8.53 -0.16
CA TRP A 219 0.75 -7.60 -0.15
C TRP A 219 -0.16 -7.81 1.07
N GLU A 220 -0.52 -9.05 1.36
CA GLU A 220 -1.31 -9.40 2.55
C GLU A 220 -0.60 -8.95 3.84
N ALA A 221 0.68 -9.29 4.00
CA ALA A 221 1.47 -8.88 5.16
C ALA A 221 1.57 -7.35 5.29
N TYR A 222 1.74 -6.64 4.17
CA TYR A 222 1.77 -5.18 4.14
C TYR A 222 0.43 -4.59 4.62
N GLN A 223 -0.69 -5.12 4.12
CA GLN A 223 -2.02 -4.67 4.53
C GLN A 223 -2.25 -4.88 6.03
N ASP A 224 -1.86 -6.03 6.58
CA ASP A 224 -2.08 -6.34 7.99
C ASP A 224 -1.19 -5.53 8.92
N TYR A 225 0.11 -5.41 8.64
CA TYR A 225 1.08 -4.85 9.58
C TYR A 225 1.40 -3.38 9.38
N VAL A 226 1.24 -2.87 8.16
CA VAL A 226 1.64 -1.50 7.81
C VAL A 226 0.42 -0.61 7.62
N VAL A 227 -0.60 -1.08 6.90
CA VAL A 227 -1.80 -0.28 6.59
C VAL A 227 -2.83 -0.34 7.71
N LYS A 228 -3.21 -1.54 8.14
CA LYS A 228 -4.26 -1.76 9.16
C LYS A 228 -3.70 -1.87 10.58
N GLY A 229 -2.39 -2.06 10.71
CA GLY A 229 -1.72 -2.20 11.99
C GLY A 229 -1.68 -0.87 12.77
N LEU A 230 -1.89 -0.94 14.08
CA LEU A 230 -1.73 0.22 14.97
C LEU A 230 -0.28 0.37 15.41
N ARG A 231 0.21 1.62 15.37
CA ARG A 231 1.50 2.01 15.95
C ARG A 231 1.26 3.03 17.04
N PHE A 232 1.72 2.72 18.25
CA PHE A 232 1.64 3.62 19.38
C PHE A 232 3.02 4.27 19.62
N SER A 233 3.03 5.59 19.74
CA SER A 233 4.14 6.35 20.32
C SER A 233 4.38 5.94 21.77
N ASN A 234 5.55 6.31 22.30
CA ASN A 234 5.89 6.02 23.70
C ASN A 234 4.84 6.62 24.68
N SER A 235 4.36 7.83 24.41
CA SER A 235 3.35 8.49 25.25
C SER A 235 2.01 7.76 25.23
N GLU A 236 1.55 7.32 24.06
CA GLU A 236 0.32 6.52 23.93
C GLU A 236 0.45 5.17 24.64
N GLN A 237 1.61 4.51 24.52
CA GLN A 237 1.89 3.26 25.24
C GLN A 237 1.85 3.46 26.77
N ASN A 238 2.43 4.54 27.27
CA ASN A 238 2.42 4.84 28.71
C ASN A 238 0.99 5.08 29.22
N LEU A 239 0.16 5.79 28.45
CA LEU A 239 -1.24 6.00 28.81
C LEU A 239 -2.01 4.67 28.89
N LEU A 240 -1.82 3.79 27.90
CA LEU A 240 -2.41 2.46 27.91
C LEU A 240 -1.97 1.65 29.13
N LYS A 241 -0.66 1.62 29.44
CA LYS A 241 -0.12 0.91 30.60
C LYS A 241 -0.71 1.40 31.92
N GLN A 242 -0.89 2.72 32.09
CA GLN A 242 -1.45 3.29 33.32
C GLN A 242 -2.96 3.04 33.48
N LYS A 243 -3.69 2.90 32.36
CA LYS A 243 -5.16 2.83 32.37
C LYS A 243 -5.71 1.42 32.21
N LEU A 244 -4.93 0.47 31.68
CA LEU A 244 -5.33 -0.92 31.54
C LEU A 244 -5.19 -1.67 32.88
N PRO A 245 -6.28 -2.17 33.48
CA PRO A 245 -6.19 -2.94 34.71
C PRO A 245 -5.46 -4.27 34.49
N ASN A 246 -4.61 -4.68 35.45
CA ASN A 246 -3.88 -5.94 35.37
C ASN A 246 -4.79 -7.16 35.15
N ARG A 247 -6.01 -7.15 35.71
CA ARG A 247 -7.00 -8.21 35.50
C ARG A 247 -7.38 -8.37 34.02
N VAL A 248 -7.62 -7.25 33.32
CA VAL A 248 -7.96 -7.30 31.88
C VAL A 248 -6.79 -7.84 31.06
N ILE A 249 -5.56 -7.48 31.44
CA ILE A 249 -4.35 -8.00 30.79
C ILE A 249 -4.23 -9.52 31.02
N ASP A 250 -4.50 -10.01 32.23
CA ASP A 250 -4.52 -11.44 32.53
C ASP A 250 -5.57 -12.19 31.72
N ASP A 251 -6.80 -11.67 31.66
CA ASP A 251 -7.90 -12.28 30.89
C ASP A 251 -7.50 -12.40 29.39
N LEU A 252 -6.91 -11.36 28.81
CA LEU A 252 -6.41 -11.36 27.43
C LEU A 252 -5.27 -12.37 27.22
N ILE A 253 -4.34 -12.48 28.17
CA ILE A 253 -3.24 -13.45 28.10
C ILE A 253 -3.77 -14.88 28.14
N GLU A 254 -4.80 -15.14 28.93
CA GLU A 254 -5.45 -16.45 29.01
C GLU A 254 -6.13 -16.79 27.67
N ASP A 255 -6.92 -15.87 27.10
CA ASP A 255 -7.55 -16.02 25.77
C ASP A 255 -6.53 -16.30 24.66
N ILE A 256 -5.40 -15.59 24.68
CA ILE A 256 -4.30 -15.84 23.74
C ILE A 256 -3.72 -17.24 23.94
N THR A 257 -3.62 -17.72 25.18
CA THR A 257 -3.10 -19.05 25.49
C THR A 257 -4.03 -20.16 25.02
N TYR A 258 -5.35 -19.98 25.14
CA TYR A 258 -6.34 -20.84 24.49
C TYR A 258 -6.15 -20.85 22.97
N SER A 259 -6.03 -19.68 22.35
CA SER A 259 -5.87 -19.51 20.90
C SER A 259 -4.61 -20.21 20.37
N ILE A 260 -3.49 -20.09 21.09
CA ILE A 260 -2.23 -20.80 20.78
C ILE A 260 -2.43 -22.31 20.89
N THR A 261 -3.05 -22.78 21.98
CA THR A 261 -3.31 -24.20 22.24
C THR A 261 -4.18 -24.81 21.14
N ALA A 262 -5.29 -24.15 20.79
CA ALA A 262 -6.18 -24.53 19.69
C ALA A 262 -5.46 -24.61 18.35
N THR A 263 -4.56 -23.66 18.08
CA THR A 263 -3.79 -23.67 16.84
C THR A 263 -2.77 -24.81 16.81
N ILE A 264 -2.07 -25.09 17.92
CA ILE A 264 -1.08 -26.18 17.98
C ILE A 264 -1.78 -27.53 17.85
N TYR A 265 -2.89 -27.73 18.57
CA TYR A 265 -3.64 -28.98 18.56
C TYR A 265 -4.14 -29.32 17.15
N ASP A 266 -4.71 -28.36 16.44
CA ASP A 266 -5.17 -28.54 15.05
C ASP A 266 -4.04 -28.96 14.07
N ASN A 267 -2.80 -28.54 14.36
CA ASN A 267 -1.63 -28.92 13.59
C ASN A 267 -1.04 -30.27 14.02
N LYS A 268 -1.39 -30.76 15.22
CA LYS A 268 -0.83 -31.95 15.86
C LYS A 268 -1.94 -32.66 16.66
N ASN A 269 -2.84 -33.33 15.95
CA ASN A 269 -4.04 -34.02 16.47
C ASN A 269 -3.75 -35.24 17.38
N ASP A 270 -2.58 -35.32 18.01
CA ASP A 270 -2.10 -36.48 18.77
C ASP A 270 -1.46 -36.06 20.11
N VAL A 271 -1.91 -34.92 20.67
CA VAL A 271 -1.40 -34.36 21.93
C VAL A 271 -2.57 -34.11 22.86
N ASP A 272 -2.43 -34.49 24.14
CA ASP A 272 -3.43 -34.20 25.17
C ASP A 272 -3.59 -32.67 25.34
N LEU A 273 -4.84 -32.22 25.25
CA LEU A 273 -5.24 -30.83 25.17
C LEU A 273 -4.92 -30.03 26.44
N TYR A 274 -5.25 -30.56 27.61
CA TYR A 274 -5.08 -29.83 28.86
C TYR A 274 -3.59 -29.72 29.27
N PRO A 275 -2.75 -30.77 29.16
CA PRO A 275 -1.31 -30.62 29.35
C PRO A 275 -0.67 -29.68 28.33
N LEU A 276 -1.15 -29.67 27.08
CA LEU A 276 -0.68 -28.72 26.07
C LEU A 276 -1.03 -27.28 26.46
N TYR A 277 -2.23 -27.06 26.98
CA TYR A 277 -2.67 -25.77 27.50
C TYR A 277 -1.77 -25.25 28.63
N GLN A 278 -1.55 -26.08 29.65
CA GLN A 278 -0.67 -25.75 30.79
C GLN A 278 0.77 -25.49 30.33
N LYS A 279 1.29 -26.29 29.40
CA LYS A 279 2.63 -26.09 28.82
C LYS A 279 2.78 -24.74 28.10
N ASN A 280 1.69 -24.21 27.57
CA ASN A 280 1.67 -22.89 26.94
C ASN A 280 1.39 -21.76 27.95
N GLY A 281 1.30 -22.04 29.25
CA GLY A 281 1.16 -21.05 30.31
C GLY A 281 -0.26 -20.83 30.82
N GLY A 282 -1.20 -21.72 30.45
CA GLY A 282 -2.59 -21.66 30.92
C GLY A 282 -2.69 -21.93 32.41
N LYS A 283 -3.59 -21.21 33.10
CA LYS A 283 -3.76 -21.23 34.55
C LYS A 283 -5.12 -21.75 35.00
N ASP A 284 -6.09 -21.81 34.10
CA ASP A 284 -7.42 -22.33 34.40
C ASP A 284 -7.38 -23.78 34.93
N GLU A 285 -8.25 -24.04 35.90
CA GLU A 285 -8.51 -25.38 36.40
C GLU A 285 -9.12 -26.24 35.28
N LYS A 286 -8.91 -27.56 35.35
CA LYS A 286 -9.31 -28.47 34.27
C LYS A 286 -10.81 -28.40 33.93
N SER A 287 -11.67 -28.17 34.92
CA SER A 287 -13.10 -28.00 34.72
C SER A 287 -13.43 -26.75 33.89
N ASP A 288 -12.79 -25.62 34.21
CA ASP A 288 -13.04 -24.34 33.55
C ASP A 288 -12.48 -24.35 32.13
N PHE A 289 -11.30 -24.96 31.95
CA PHE A 289 -10.73 -25.23 30.64
C PHE A 289 -11.69 -26.03 29.76
N ASN A 290 -12.24 -27.15 30.27
CA ASN A 290 -13.15 -27.98 29.49
C ASN A 290 -14.41 -27.20 29.10
N LEU A 291 -15.01 -26.45 30.02
CA LEU A 291 -16.19 -25.62 29.73
C LEU A 291 -15.92 -24.62 28.60
N LYS A 292 -14.79 -23.91 28.67
CA LYS A 292 -14.41 -22.92 27.65
C LYS A 292 -13.99 -23.55 26.33
N TRP A 293 -13.39 -24.73 26.37
CA TRP A 293 -13.03 -25.48 25.17
C TRP A 293 -14.26 -26.01 24.43
N GLU A 294 -15.22 -26.56 25.19
CA GLU A 294 -16.47 -27.12 24.67
C GLU A 294 -17.43 -26.05 24.14
N SER A 295 -17.32 -24.79 24.59
CA SER A 295 -18.12 -23.68 24.04
C SER A 295 -17.86 -23.42 22.55
N GLY A 296 -16.69 -23.84 22.05
CA GLY A 296 -16.30 -23.67 20.64
C GLY A 296 -15.97 -22.23 20.25
N GLU A 297 -15.91 -21.30 21.20
CA GLU A 297 -15.68 -19.86 20.93
C GLU A 297 -14.19 -19.49 20.74
N ILE A 298 -13.27 -20.46 20.85
CA ILE A 298 -11.83 -20.22 20.76
C ILE A 298 -11.41 -19.98 19.32
N GLN A 299 -10.88 -18.77 19.06
CA GLN A 299 -10.36 -18.41 17.76
C GLN A 299 -8.91 -18.88 17.58
N LYS A 300 -8.63 -19.57 16.47
CA LYS A 300 -7.27 -19.93 16.06
C LYS A 300 -6.55 -18.72 15.45
N GLY A 301 -5.23 -18.70 15.52
CA GLY A 301 -4.44 -17.60 14.98
C GLY A 301 -2.99 -17.96 14.68
N ASN A 302 -2.19 -17.01 14.22
CA ASN A 302 -0.77 -17.27 14.00
C ASN A 302 -0.02 -17.36 15.33
N ILE A 303 0.51 -18.54 15.66
CA ILE A 303 1.19 -18.82 16.93
C ILE A 303 2.29 -17.80 17.25
N ARG A 304 3.11 -17.38 16.27
CA ARG A 304 4.18 -16.40 16.50
C ARG A 304 3.62 -15.03 16.84
N GLU A 305 2.61 -14.61 16.08
CA GLU A 305 1.97 -13.29 16.27
C GLU A 305 1.28 -13.19 17.62
N LEU A 306 0.58 -14.26 18.03
CA LEU A 306 -0.07 -14.42 19.33
C LEU A 306 0.95 -14.46 20.47
N SER A 307 2.05 -15.21 20.31
CA SER A 307 3.11 -15.29 21.32
C SER A 307 3.76 -13.92 21.58
N GLU A 308 4.09 -13.19 20.52
CA GLU A 308 4.62 -11.83 20.64
C GLU A 308 3.59 -10.83 21.23
N LEU A 309 2.30 -10.99 20.95
CA LEU A 309 1.26 -10.16 21.57
C LEU A 309 1.20 -10.42 23.08
N ARG A 310 1.25 -11.69 23.49
CA ARG A 310 1.32 -12.08 24.90
C ARG A 310 2.54 -11.46 25.60
N GLU A 311 3.71 -11.50 24.98
CA GLU A 311 4.92 -10.86 25.53
C GLU A 311 4.75 -9.34 25.69
N LYS A 312 4.16 -8.66 24.69
CA LYS A 312 3.86 -7.23 24.77
C LYS A 312 2.89 -6.92 25.92
N LEU A 313 1.85 -7.73 26.11
CA LEU A 313 0.89 -7.58 27.21
C LEU A 313 1.55 -7.79 28.57
N LEU A 314 2.44 -8.78 28.70
CA LEU A 314 3.22 -9.00 29.92
C LEU A 314 4.11 -7.78 30.25
N MET A 315 4.73 -7.16 29.25
CA MET A 315 5.51 -5.91 29.43
C MET A 315 4.66 -4.67 29.76
N MET A 316 3.33 -4.76 29.61
CA MET A 316 2.40 -3.71 30.01
C MET A 316 1.95 -3.82 31.46
N LYS A 317 2.19 -4.97 32.11
CA LYS A 317 2.01 -5.10 33.56
C LYS A 317 3.09 -4.29 34.27
N GLY A 318 2.65 -3.24 34.96
CA GLY A 318 3.47 -2.44 35.88
C GLY A 318 3.48 -3.06 37.26
#